data_AF-A0A6N2RSS2-F1
#
_entry.id   AF-A0A6N2RSS2-F1
#
_cell.length_a   1.000
_cell.length_b   1.000
_cell.length_c   1.000
_cell.angle_alpha   90.00
_cell.angle_beta   90.00
_cell.angle_gamma   90.00
#
_symmetry.space_group_name_H-M   'P 1'
#
loop_
_entity.id
_entity.type
_entity.pdbx_description
1 polymer ?
#
loop_
_entity_poly.entity_id
_entity_poly.type
_entity_poly.pdbx_seq_one_letter_code
_entity_poly.pdbx_strand_id
1 'polypeptide(L)'
;MVNKVAFEMIYKDLKDKYKKLTISQKELAKELGISDSSLASNIKAGINIPKYRVIGMGEIRQKKVFPLIEVAKFLSDTERVF
;
A
#
# COMPACT_ATOMS: atom_id res chain seq x y z
N MET A 1 -18.64 3.86 0.42
CA MET A 1 -18.56 4.15 1.87
C MET A 1 -17.50 3.25 2.49
N VAL A 2 -16.32 3.78 2.80
CA VAL A 2 -15.24 2.99 3.44
C VAL A 2 -15.79 2.36 4.72
N ASN A 3 -15.56 1.05 4.93
CA ASN A 3 -15.93 0.40 6.18
C ASN A 3 -15.00 0.94 7.28
N LYS A 4 -15.50 1.90 8.04
CA LYS A 4 -14.71 2.73 8.96
C LYS A 4 -13.96 1.90 10.00
N VAL A 5 -14.57 0.80 10.45
CA VAL A 5 -14.01 -0.12 11.44
C VAL A 5 -12.84 -0.93 10.87
N ALA A 6 -13.02 -1.52 9.67
CA ALA A 6 -11.96 -2.28 9.00
C ALA A 6 -10.76 -1.38 8.67
N PHE A 7 -11.01 -0.16 8.17
CA PHE A 7 -9.97 0.83 7.91
C PHE A 7 -9.16 1.16 9.17
N GLU A 8 -9.81 1.46 10.29
CA GLU A 8 -9.13 1.83 11.53
C GLU A 8 -8.31 0.67 12.10
N MET A 9 -8.83 -0.57 12.03
CA MET A 9 -8.10 -1.76 12.46
C MET A 9 -6.85 -2.01 11.60
N ILE A 10 -7.00 -2.01 10.28
CA ILE A 10 -5.89 -2.21 9.34
C ILE A 10 -4.86 -1.09 9.47
N TYR A 11 -5.30 0.16 9.56
CA TYR A 11 -4.42 1.30 9.72
C TYR A 11 -3.62 1.22 11.03
N LYS A 12 -4.28 0.83 12.13
CA LYS A 12 -3.62 0.67 13.43
C LYS A 12 -2.61 -0.48 13.40
N ASP A 13 -2.97 -1.62 12.83
CA ASP A 13 -2.08 -2.78 12.73
C ASP A 13 -0.83 -2.45 11.88
N LEU A 14 -1.02 -1.85 10.70
CA LEU A 14 0.08 -1.40 9.85
C LEU A 14 0.96 -0.35 10.56
N LYS A 15 0.35 0.58 11.31
CA LYS A 15 1.08 1.61 12.04
C LYS A 15 1.90 1.02 13.18
N ASP A 16 1.36 0.06 13.92
CA ASP A 16 2.07 -0.61 15.02
C ASP A 16 3.20 -1.51 14.50
N LYS A 17 2.97 -2.22 13.38
CA LYS A 17 3.92 -3.12 12.74
C LYS A 17 5.11 -2.39 12.11
N TYR A 18 4.85 -1.31 11.37
CA TYR A 18 5.89 -0.59 10.63
C TYR A 18 6.44 0.64 11.36
N LYS A 19 5.72 1.18 12.35
CA LYS A 19 6.06 2.43 13.09
C LYS A 19 6.40 3.62 12.18
N LYS A 20 5.88 3.62 10.95
CA LYS A 20 6.10 4.62 9.90
C LYS A 20 4.77 5.04 9.33
N LEU A 21 4.71 6.21 8.69
CA LEU A 21 3.51 6.69 7.99
C LEU A 21 3.40 6.17 6.55
N THR A 22 4.49 5.61 6.03
CA THR A 22 4.61 5.10 4.66
C THR A 22 5.37 3.79 4.64
N ILE A 23 4.97 2.88 3.76
CA ILE A 23 5.66 1.62 3.49
C ILE A 23 6.24 1.62 2.07
N SER A 24 7.28 0.82 1.89
CA SER A 24 7.90 0.57 0.60
C SER A 24 7.13 -0.48 -0.22
N GLN A 25 7.45 -0.59 -1.50
CA GLN A 25 6.88 -1.62 -2.38
C GLN A 25 7.07 -3.04 -1.79
N LYS A 26 8.23 -3.35 -1.23
CA LYS A 26 8.51 -4.68 -0.66
C LYS A 26 7.62 -5.01 0.54
N GLU A 27 7.43 -4.02 1.40
CA GLU A 27 6.58 -4.14 2.58
C GLU A 27 5.12 -4.31 2.16
N LEU A 28 4.65 -3.52 1.19
CA LEU A 28 3.31 -3.67 0.62
C LEU A 28 3.10 -5.03 -0.03
N ALA A 29 4.07 -5.54 -0.79
CA ALA A 29 4.00 -6.86 -1.41
C ALA A 29 3.84 -7.96 -0.35
N LYS A 30 4.57 -7.84 0.75
CA LYS A 30 4.48 -8.75 1.89
C LYS A 30 3.11 -8.71 2.58
N GLU A 31 2.53 -7.53 2.79
CA GLU A 31 1.18 -7.38 3.35
C GLU A 31 0.10 -7.93 2.42
N LEU A 32 0.27 -7.78 1.11
CA LEU A 32 -0.64 -8.32 0.10
C LEU A 32 -0.43 -9.82 -0.17
N GLY A 33 0.61 -10.44 0.40
CA GLY A 33 0.96 -11.84 0.14
C GLY A 33 1.39 -12.13 -1.30
N ILE A 34 1.86 -11.13 -2.04
CA ILE A 34 2.29 -11.26 -3.45
C ILE A 34 3.79 -11.01 -3.60
N SER A 35 4.35 -11.47 -4.71
CA SER A 35 5.76 -11.20 -5.04
C SER A 35 6.00 -9.73 -5.41
N ASP A 36 7.20 -9.23 -5.09
CA ASP A 36 7.65 -7.87 -5.47
C ASP A 36 7.49 -7.59 -6.97
N SER A 37 7.75 -8.61 -7.81
CA SER A 37 7.60 -8.57 -9.27
C SER A 37 6.14 -8.42 -9.70
N SER A 38 5.22 -9.18 -9.08
CA SER A 38 3.78 -9.07 -9.33
C SER A 38 3.27 -7.69 -8.94
N LEU A 39 3.70 -7.18 -7.79
CA LEU A 39 3.36 -5.81 -7.39
C LEU A 39 3.96 -4.78 -8.36
N ALA A 40 5.20 -4.98 -8.84
CA ALA A 40 5.81 -4.09 -9.83
C ALA A 40 5.00 -4.05 -11.15
N SER A 41 4.51 -5.21 -11.61
CA SER A 41 3.66 -5.33 -12.78
C SER A 41 2.31 -4.63 -12.56
N ASN A 42 1.69 -4.81 -11.39
CA ASN A 42 0.45 -4.13 -11.02
C ASN A 42 0.61 -2.62 -10.98
N ILE A 43 1.75 -2.14 -10.46
CA ILE A 43 2.08 -0.71 -10.46
C ILE A 43 2.24 -0.18 -11.89
N LYS A 44 2.88 -0.93 -12.78
CA LYS A 44 3.02 -0.54 -14.21
C LYS A 44 1.67 -0.54 -14.92
N ALA A 45 0.81 -1.50 -14.60
CA ALA A 45 -0.54 -1.62 -15.16
C ALA A 45 -1.51 -0.57 -14.58
N GLY A 46 -1.24 -0.05 -13.38
CA GLY A 46 -2.15 0.86 -12.68
C GLY A 46 -3.37 0.16 -12.08
N ILE A 47 -3.31 -1.18 -11.90
CA ILE A 47 -4.44 -2.01 -11.48
C ILE A 47 -4.12 -2.62 -10.12
N ASN A 48 -5.12 -2.69 -9.24
CA ASN A 48 -5.03 -3.38 -7.94
C ASN A 48 -3.86 -2.89 -7.04
N ILE A 49 -3.60 -1.58 -7.06
CA ILE A 49 -2.57 -0.94 -6.25
C ILE A 49 -3.12 0.28 -5.48
N PRO A 50 -2.74 0.46 -4.20
CA PRO A 50 -3.03 1.68 -3.48
C PRO A 50 -2.29 2.87 -4.09
N LYS A 51 -2.83 4.08 -3.86
CA LYS A 51 -2.14 5.30 -4.28
C LYS A 51 -0.76 5.37 -3.64
N TYR A 52 0.23 5.69 -4.46
CA TYR A 52 1.61 5.84 -4.04
C TYR A 52 2.14 7.21 -4.42
N ARG A 53 3.18 7.63 -3.71
CA ARG A 53 3.95 8.81 -4.04
C ARG A 53 5.35 8.37 -4.44
N VAL A 54 5.90 9.02 -5.46
CA VAL A 54 7.31 8.86 -5.80
C VAL A 54 8.07 9.92 -5.04
N ILE A 55 9.07 9.51 -4.26
CA ILE A 55 10.00 10.40 -3.56
C ILE A 55 11.41 10.14 -4.05
N GLY A 56 12.17 11.22 -4.29
CA GLY A 56 13.52 11.17 -4.82
C GLY A 56 13.70 12.15 -5.98
N MET A 57 14.85 12.79 -6.02
CA MET A 57 15.22 13.76 -7.07
C MET A 57 16.09 13.02 -8.10
N GLY A 58 15.63 12.96 -9.36
CA GLY A 58 16.30 12.27 -10.48
C GLY A 58 15.84 10.81 -10.69
N GLU A 59 15.77 10.36 -11.96
CA GLU A 59 15.25 9.04 -12.38
C GLU A 59 15.82 7.85 -11.59
N ILE A 60 17.09 7.93 -11.19
CA ILE A 60 17.81 6.83 -10.53
C ILE A 60 17.46 6.71 -9.04
N ARG A 61 17.04 7.79 -8.38
CA ARG A 61 16.78 7.81 -6.92
C ARG A 61 15.29 7.82 -6.57
N GLN A 62 14.42 7.65 -7.55
CA GLN A 62 12.98 7.59 -7.35
C GLN A 62 12.60 6.31 -6.59
N LYS A 63 12.01 6.50 -5.40
CA LYS A 63 11.42 5.44 -4.58
C LYS A 63 9.92 5.62 -4.55
N LYS A 64 9.19 4.54 -4.83
CA LYS A 64 7.74 4.48 -4.66
C LYS A 64 7.44 4.18 -3.19
N VAL A 65 6.76 5.11 -2.53
CA VAL A 65 6.26 4.94 -1.17
C VAL A 65 4.75 4.95 -1.14
N PHE A 66 4.20 4.10 -0.30
CA PHE A 66 2.78 3.90 -0.15
C PHE A 66 2.37 4.43 1.22
N PRO A 67 1.59 5.52 1.30
CA PRO A 67 1.05 6.01 2.56
C PRO A 67 0.15 4.96 3.20
N LEU A 68 0.32 4.72 4.50
CA LEU A 68 -0.48 3.73 5.23
C LEU A 68 -1.99 3.99 5.12
N ILE A 69 -2.38 5.26 5.05
CA ILE A 69 -3.79 5.66 4.88
C ILE A 69 -4.34 5.13 3.55
N GLU A 70 -3.58 5.25 2.46
CA GLU A 70 -4.01 4.78 1.14
C GLU A 70 -4.01 3.25 1.06
N VAL A 71 -3.04 2.59 1.71
CA VAL A 71 -2.98 1.12 1.81
C VAL A 71 -4.16 0.58 2.62
N ALA A 72 -4.42 1.14 3.80
CA ALA A 72 -5.54 0.73 4.64
C ALA A 72 -6.87 0.95 3.94
N LYS A 73 -7.01 2.08 3.22
CA LYS A 73 -8.21 2.36 2.41
C LYS A 73 -8.40 1.32 1.31
N PHE A 74 -7.35 1.00 0.57
CA PHE A 74 -7.37 0.01 -0.49
C PHE A 74 -7.73 -1.40 0.02
N LEU A 75 -7.13 -1.82 1.13
CA LEU A 75 -7.44 -3.11 1.77
C LEU A 75 -8.89 -3.15 2.26
N SER A 76 -9.37 -2.08 2.90
CA SER A 76 -10.75 -1.99 3.38
C SER A 76 -11.80 -1.95 2.26
N ASP A 77 -11.45 -1.45 1.07
CA ASP A 77 -12.33 -1.49 -0.10
C ASP A 77 -12.30 -2.88 -0.76
N THR A 78 -11.14 -3.58 -0.73
CA THR A 78 -11.01 -4.94 -1.27
C THR A 78 -11.78 -5.97 -0.44
N GLU A 79 -11.81 -5.84 0.89
CA GLU A 79 -12.63 -6.72 1.76
C GLU A 79 -14.13 -6.60 1.48
N ARG A 80 -14.58 -5.52 0.83
CA ARG A 80 -15.99 -5.34 0.47
C ARG A 80 -16.44 -6.22 -0.71
N VAL A 81 -15.50 -6.87 -1.39
CA VAL A 81 -15.75 -7.63 -2.63
C VAL A 81 -15.85 -9.15 -2.37
N PHE A 82 -15.61 -9.61 -1.13
CA PHE A 82 -15.81 -11.02 -0.74
C PHE A 82 -17.14 -11.25 -0.04
#